data_AF-A0A450TSV4-F1
#
_entry.id   AF-A0A450TSV4-F1
#
_cell.length_a   1.000
_cell.length_b   1.000
_cell.length_c   1.000
_cell.angle_alpha   90.00
_cell.angle_beta   90.00
_cell.angle_gamma   90.00
#
_symmetry.space_group_name_H-M   'P 1'
#
loop_
_entity.id
_entity.type
_entity.pdbx_description
1 polymer ?
#
loop_
_entity_poly.entity_id
_entity_poly.type
_entity_poly.pdbx_seq_one_letter_code
_entity_poly.pdbx_strand_id
1 'polypeptide(L)'
;MKYLFVDDQPNYLNPHKKILKNAGHEVTTTRDLDAAWAWIEKERKADQPFDLVLIDLGLDRKVSEFKKEDEELREDLLSRGHGDIPISGQVLGLRLWRRRKELQQRYCYVTNYSYLWVEKFDEQNPEFGGKGLEVLKDTLMLNKSELWSDNVEEKFQRAHQKWQEEGWL
;
A
#
# COMPACT_ATOMS: atom_id res chain seq x y z
N MET A 1 -15.60 -7.83 -2.81
CA MET A 1 -14.55 -7.36 -1.86
C MET A 1 -14.64 -5.86 -1.70
N LYS A 2 -14.14 -5.33 -0.58
CA LYS A 2 -14.11 -3.93 -0.20
C LYS A 2 -12.67 -3.40 -0.27
N TYR A 3 -12.45 -2.41 -1.14
CA TYR A 3 -11.13 -1.84 -1.42
C TYR A 3 -11.04 -0.38 -1.00
N LEU A 4 -9.86 0.02 -0.54
CA LEU A 4 -9.47 1.43 -0.35
C LEU A 4 -8.30 1.76 -1.25
N PHE A 5 -8.45 2.74 -2.14
CA PHE A 5 -7.38 3.24 -2.98
C PHE A 5 -6.83 4.54 -2.37
N VAL A 6 -5.54 4.58 -2.11
CA VAL A 6 -4.80 5.72 -1.56
C VAL A 6 -3.83 6.20 -2.63
N ASP A 7 -4.20 7.24 -3.37
CA ASP A 7 -3.48 7.70 -4.56
C ASP A 7 -3.76 9.19 -4.77
N ASP A 8 -2.72 10.02 -4.89
CA ASP A 8 -2.85 11.47 -5.06
C ASP A 8 -3.25 11.88 -6.48
N GLN A 9 -3.17 10.95 -7.44
CA GLN A 9 -3.63 11.08 -8.82
C GLN A 9 -4.68 10.00 -9.17
N PRO A 10 -5.81 9.94 -8.44
CA PRO A 10 -6.72 8.81 -8.48
C PRO A 10 -7.49 8.67 -9.80
N ASN A 11 -7.33 9.63 -10.72
CA ASN A 11 -7.94 9.61 -12.04
C ASN A 11 -7.40 8.47 -12.91
N TYR A 12 -6.13 8.10 -12.75
CA TYR A 12 -5.51 6.97 -13.45
C TYR A 12 -6.15 5.63 -13.08
N LEU A 13 -6.75 5.55 -11.89
CA LEU A 13 -7.42 4.35 -11.38
C LEU A 13 -8.92 4.31 -11.71
N ASN A 14 -9.48 5.34 -12.37
CA ASN A 14 -10.92 5.38 -12.67
C ASN A 14 -11.41 4.22 -13.54
N PRO A 15 -10.69 3.78 -14.59
CA PRO A 15 -11.07 2.58 -15.34
C PRO A 15 -11.15 1.35 -14.45
N HIS A 16 -10.17 1.14 -13.58
CA HIS A 16 -10.12 0.01 -12.63
C HIS A 16 -11.28 0.05 -11.64
N LYS A 17 -11.58 1.22 -11.06
CA LYS A 17 -12.73 1.39 -10.14
C LYS A 17 -14.04 0.98 -10.80
N LYS A 18 -14.27 1.39 -12.05
CA LYS A 18 -15.50 1.07 -12.78
C LYS A 18 -15.66 -0.44 -12.95
N ILE A 19 -14.57 -1.12 -13.29
CA ILE A 19 -14.57 -2.56 -13.51
C ILE A 19 -14.84 -3.32 -12.23
N LEU A 20 -14.13 -2.99 -11.16
CA LEU A 20 -14.34 -3.60 -9.85
C LEU A 20 -15.77 -3.36 -9.35
N LYS A 21 -16.31 -2.15 -9.53
CA LYS A 21 -17.72 -1.88 -9.19
C LYS A 21 -18.70 -2.70 -10.03
N ASN A 22 -18.45 -2.85 -11.34
CA ASN A 22 -19.27 -3.67 -12.22
C ASN A 22 -19.23 -5.16 -11.86
N ALA A 23 -18.10 -5.63 -11.32
CA ALA A 23 -17.96 -6.98 -10.76
C ALA A 23 -18.53 -7.13 -9.33
N GLY A 24 -19.18 -6.10 -8.79
CA GLY A 24 -19.85 -6.14 -7.48
C GLY A 24 -18.94 -5.82 -6.29
N HIS A 25 -17.75 -5.25 -6.51
CA HIS A 25 -16.85 -4.83 -5.44
C HIS A 25 -17.16 -3.40 -4.97
N GLU A 26 -16.89 -3.14 -3.69
CA GLU A 26 -16.94 -1.82 -3.11
C GLU A 26 -15.57 -1.15 -3.24
N VAL A 27 -15.53 0.09 -3.75
CA VAL A 27 -14.28 0.82 -3.92
C VAL A 27 -14.41 2.22 -3.34
N THR A 28 -13.63 2.48 -2.30
CA THR A 28 -13.41 3.79 -1.70
C THR A 28 -12.09 4.36 -2.21
N THR A 29 -12.00 5.68 -2.41
CA THR A 29 -10.76 6.32 -2.84
C THR A 29 -10.52 7.58 -2.05
N THR A 30 -9.26 7.80 -1.68
CA THR A 30 -8.79 9.02 -1.03
C THR A 30 -7.47 9.45 -1.67
N ARG A 31 -7.23 10.76 -1.66
CA ARG A 31 -5.97 11.37 -2.12
C ARG A 31 -5.01 11.61 -0.98
N ASP A 32 -5.52 11.66 0.23
CA ASP A 32 -4.82 12.13 1.41
C ASP A 32 -4.56 10.99 2.38
N LEU A 33 -3.37 11.01 2.98
CA LEU A 33 -2.87 9.98 3.88
C LEU A 33 -3.63 9.96 5.22
N ASP A 34 -4.01 11.12 5.74
CA ASP A 34 -4.81 11.27 6.96
C ASP A 34 -6.23 10.70 6.78
N ALA A 35 -6.87 11.00 5.66
CA ALA A 35 -8.17 10.45 5.31
C ALA A 35 -8.09 8.93 5.10
N ALA A 36 -7.04 8.42 4.44
CA ALA A 36 -6.80 6.98 4.32
C ALA A 36 -6.73 6.30 5.69
N TRP A 37 -5.94 6.89 6.59
CA TRP A 37 -5.77 6.38 7.93
C TRP A 37 -7.07 6.38 8.74
N ALA A 38 -7.82 7.49 8.70
CA ALA A 38 -9.12 7.60 9.35
C ALA A 38 -10.12 6.55 8.85
N TRP A 39 -10.13 6.26 7.54
CA TRP A 39 -10.96 5.18 6.98
C TRP A 39 -10.57 3.81 7.53
N ILE A 40 -9.28 3.48 7.53
CA ILE A 40 -8.79 2.19 8.03
C ILE A 40 -9.15 2.00 9.51
N GLU A 41 -8.92 3.00 10.34
CA GLU A 41 -9.26 2.92 11.77
C GLU A 41 -10.78 2.83 12.01
N LYS A 42 -11.57 3.58 11.24
CA LYS A 42 -13.04 3.54 11.34
C LYS A 42 -13.58 2.16 10.99
N GLU A 43 -13.14 1.59 9.88
CA GLU A 43 -13.55 0.27 9.42
C GLU A 43 -13.09 -0.83 10.39
N ARG A 44 -11.89 -0.69 10.96
CA ARG A 44 -11.43 -1.60 12.00
C ARG A 44 -12.29 -1.52 13.26
N LYS A 45 -12.67 -0.33 13.72
CA LYS A 45 -13.55 -0.14 14.89
C LYS A 45 -14.94 -0.74 14.68
N ALA A 46 -15.40 -0.84 13.43
CA ALA A 46 -16.63 -1.52 13.05
C ALA A 46 -16.47 -3.04 12.85
N ASP A 47 -15.27 -3.59 13.08
CA ASP A 47 -14.88 -4.97 12.79
C ASP A 47 -15.12 -5.39 11.33
N GLN A 48 -14.96 -4.43 10.41
CA GLN A 48 -15.15 -4.60 8.97
C GLN A 48 -13.98 -3.98 8.18
N PRO A 49 -12.72 -4.42 8.43
CA PRO A 49 -11.57 -3.88 7.72
C PRO A 49 -11.72 -4.04 6.20
N PHE A 50 -11.03 -3.20 5.43
CA PHE A 50 -10.98 -3.38 3.98
C PHE A 50 -10.35 -4.74 3.66
N ASP A 51 -10.84 -5.40 2.62
CA ASP A 51 -10.22 -6.64 2.16
C ASP A 51 -8.80 -6.37 1.66
N LEU A 52 -8.59 -5.24 0.98
CA LEU A 52 -7.26 -4.80 0.53
C LEU A 52 -7.19 -3.27 0.41
N VAL A 53 -6.15 -2.68 0.99
CA VAL A 53 -5.78 -1.26 0.79
C VAL A 53 -4.70 -1.19 -0.29
N LEU A 54 -4.90 -0.33 -1.28
CA LEU A 54 -3.96 -0.11 -2.37
C LEU A 54 -3.30 1.24 -2.17
N ILE A 55 -1.98 1.22 -2.00
CA ILE A 55 -1.20 2.40 -1.64
C ILE A 55 -0.35 2.80 -2.83
N ASP A 56 -0.49 4.03 -3.31
CA ASP A 56 0.48 4.56 -4.26
C ASP A 56 1.85 4.67 -3.59
N LEU A 57 2.85 3.97 -4.13
CA LEU A 57 4.21 4.04 -3.60
C LEU A 57 4.76 5.46 -3.68
N GLY A 58 4.45 6.16 -4.78
CA GLY A 58 4.92 7.50 -5.07
C GLY A 58 4.09 8.62 -4.45
N LEU A 59 3.19 8.29 -3.50
CA LEU A 59 2.35 9.28 -2.83
C LEU A 59 3.23 10.38 -2.23
N ASP A 60 2.91 11.64 -2.54
CA ASP A 60 3.60 12.83 -2.00
C ASP A 60 2.65 13.70 -1.16
N ARG A 61 2.13 13.11 -0.07
CA ARG A 61 1.19 13.76 0.86
C ARG A 61 1.64 13.54 2.29
N LYS A 62 2.49 14.45 2.78
CA LYS A 62 3.01 14.41 4.16
C LYS A 62 1.93 14.79 5.16
N VAL A 63 1.87 14.05 6.27
CA VAL A 63 0.95 14.31 7.40
C VAL A 63 1.75 14.24 8.70
N SER A 64 1.55 15.22 9.59
CA SER A 64 2.32 15.34 10.83
C SER A 64 2.16 14.15 11.78
N GLU A 65 1.02 13.47 11.73
CA GLU A 65 0.78 12.25 12.52
C GLU A 65 1.77 11.12 12.18
N PHE A 66 2.28 11.10 10.95
CA PHE A 66 3.22 10.10 10.45
C PHE A 66 4.68 10.55 10.52
N LYS A 67 4.96 11.63 11.25
CA LYS A 67 6.29 12.24 11.33
C LYS A 67 7.37 11.24 11.76
N LYS A 68 7.08 10.36 12.71
CA LYS A 68 8.04 9.36 13.19
C LYS A 68 8.46 8.40 12.07
N GLU A 69 7.49 7.80 11.38
CA GLU A 69 7.77 6.90 10.26
C GLU A 69 8.44 7.61 9.08
N ASP A 70 8.08 8.87 8.81
CA ASP A 70 8.75 9.69 7.78
C ASP A 70 10.21 9.95 8.14
N GLU A 71 10.51 10.36 9.38
CA GLU A 71 11.87 10.61 9.85
C GLU A 71 12.73 9.34 9.77
N GLU A 72 12.22 8.20 10.25
CA GLU A 72 12.96 6.94 10.22
C GLU A 72 13.30 6.50 8.78
N LEU A 73 12.32 6.50 7.87
CA LEU A 73 12.54 6.12 6.46
C LEU A 73 13.47 7.11 5.74
N ARG A 74 13.35 8.40 6.06
CA ARG A 74 14.16 9.46 5.46
C ARG A 74 15.62 9.39 5.89
N GLU A 75 15.89 9.14 7.18
CA GLU A 75 17.26 8.97 7.68
C GLU A 75 17.97 7.79 7.00
N ASP A 76 17.29 6.65 6.87
CA ASP A 76 17.84 5.48 6.18
C ASP A 76 18.12 5.77 4.70
N LEU A 77 17.18 6.41 4.00
CA LEU A 77 17.36 6.78 2.60
C LEU A 77 18.55 7.73 2.37
N LEU A 78 18.66 8.77 3.21
CA LEU A 78 19.77 9.71 3.14
C LEU A 78 21.11 9.00 3.39
N SER A 79 21.16 8.05 4.32
CA SER A 79 22.38 7.27 4.61
C SER A 79 22.85 6.42 3.43
N ARG A 80 21.93 6.05 2.53
CA ARG A 80 22.18 5.25 1.32
C ARG A 80 22.41 6.10 0.07
N GLY A 81 22.45 7.42 0.20
CA GLY A 81 22.66 8.34 -0.91
C GLY A 81 21.43 8.57 -1.78
N HIS A 82 20.24 8.17 -1.32
CA HIS A 82 18.98 8.55 -1.97
C HIS A 82 18.61 9.98 -1.57
N GLY A 83 18.07 10.75 -2.53
CA GLY A 83 17.62 12.13 -2.30
C GLY A 83 16.27 12.22 -1.58
N ASP A 84 15.66 13.42 -1.60
CA ASP A 84 14.30 13.62 -1.11
C ASP A 84 13.28 13.02 -2.10
N ILE A 85 13.05 11.72 -1.99
CA ILE A 85 12.05 10.99 -2.77
C ILE A 85 10.69 10.99 -2.04
N PRO A 86 9.57 10.90 -2.79
CA PRO A 86 8.26 10.67 -2.18
C PRO A 86 8.22 9.35 -1.42
N ILE A 87 7.98 9.43 -0.10
CA ILE A 87 7.94 8.25 0.79
C ILE A 87 6.62 8.08 1.52
N SER A 88 5.64 8.98 1.33
CA SER A 88 4.45 8.97 2.18
C SER A 88 3.58 7.71 2.01
N GLY A 89 3.65 7.06 0.85
CA GLY A 89 3.05 5.74 0.64
C GLY A 89 3.74 4.64 1.45
N GLN A 90 5.07 4.64 1.48
CA GLN A 90 5.88 3.68 2.26
C GLN A 90 5.72 3.91 3.76
N VAL A 91 5.59 5.18 4.17
CA VAL A 91 5.27 5.58 5.54
C VAL A 91 3.93 4.98 6.00
N LEU A 92 2.89 5.03 5.15
CA LEU A 92 1.62 4.37 5.45
C LEU A 92 1.79 2.86 5.60
N GLY A 93 2.45 2.22 4.64
CA GLY A 93 2.65 0.78 4.65
C GLY A 93 3.47 0.32 5.86
N LEU A 94 4.54 1.04 6.24
CA LEU A 94 5.31 0.76 7.45
C LEU A 94 4.44 0.80 8.71
N ARG A 95 3.56 1.81 8.84
CA ARG A 95 2.63 1.89 9.96
C ARG A 95 1.64 0.72 9.96
N LEU A 96 1.08 0.38 8.81
CA LEU A 96 0.16 -0.75 8.65
C LEU A 96 0.86 -2.07 9.00
N TRP A 97 2.09 -2.27 8.55
CA TRP A 97 2.89 -3.45 8.90
C TRP A 97 3.07 -3.58 10.41
N ARG A 98 3.53 -2.51 11.07
CA ARG A 98 3.79 -2.51 12.52
C ARG A 98 2.53 -2.79 13.33
N ARG A 99 1.38 -2.29 12.88
CA ARG A 99 0.07 -2.51 13.53
C ARG A 99 -0.75 -3.65 12.92
N ARG A 100 -0.20 -4.47 12.04
CA ARG A 100 -0.96 -5.47 11.25
C ARG A 100 -1.79 -6.44 12.10
N LYS A 101 -1.26 -6.88 13.25
CA LYS A 101 -1.98 -7.80 14.16
C LYS A 101 -3.19 -7.12 14.82
N GLU A 102 -3.08 -5.83 15.12
CA GLU A 102 -4.16 -5.04 15.72
C GLU A 102 -5.22 -4.64 14.69
N LEU A 103 -4.76 -4.13 13.54
CA LEU A 103 -5.61 -3.60 12.48
C LEU A 103 -6.21 -4.68 11.59
N GLN A 104 -5.59 -5.87 11.53
CA GLN A 104 -5.99 -6.96 10.62
C GLN A 104 -6.12 -6.48 9.15
N GLN A 105 -5.34 -5.45 8.78
CA GLN A 105 -5.48 -4.75 7.51
C GLN A 105 -4.43 -5.24 6.51
N ARG A 106 -4.90 -5.82 5.41
CA ARG A 106 -4.05 -6.19 4.27
C ARG A 106 -3.85 -4.99 3.36
N TYR A 107 -2.70 -4.92 2.72
CA TYR A 107 -2.42 -3.91 1.72
C TYR A 107 -1.43 -4.39 0.67
N CYS A 108 -1.38 -3.67 -0.44
CA CYS A 108 -0.30 -3.74 -1.42
C CYS A 108 0.02 -2.34 -1.93
N TYR A 109 1.23 -2.17 -2.45
CA TYR A 109 1.60 -0.98 -3.18
C TYR A 109 1.22 -1.11 -4.65
N VAL A 110 0.94 0.03 -5.26
CA VAL A 110 0.76 0.15 -6.71
C VAL A 110 1.67 1.28 -7.19
N THR A 111 2.49 1.03 -8.21
CA THR A 111 3.46 2.02 -8.68
C THR A 111 3.83 1.85 -10.15
N ASN A 112 4.23 2.94 -10.81
CA ASN A 112 4.99 2.87 -12.07
C ASN A 112 6.51 3.00 -11.85
N TYR A 113 6.90 3.27 -10.60
CA TYR A 113 8.23 3.70 -10.21
C TYR A 113 8.73 2.83 -9.06
N SER A 114 8.85 1.52 -9.31
CA SER A 114 9.26 0.56 -8.27
C SER A 114 10.66 0.81 -7.72
N TYR A 115 11.49 1.59 -8.44
CA TYR A 115 12.79 2.07 -7.96
C TYR A 115 12.69 3.02 -6.75
N LEU A 116 11.49 3.53 -6.41
CA LEU A 116 11.26 4.33 -5.21
C LEU A 116 11.20 3.49 -3.93
N TRP A 117 11.13 2.16 -4.04
CA TRP A 117 11.02 1.27 -2.89
C TRP A 117 12.30 1.27 -2.04
N VAL A 118 12.14 1.39 -0.73
CA VAL A 118 13.24 1.30 0.25
C VAL A 118 13.42 -0.15 0.69
N GLU A 119 14.41 -0.84 0.11
CA GLU A 119 14.78 -2.19 0.54
C GLU A 119 15.57 -2.18 1.85
N LYS A 120 15.52 -3.28 2.61
CA LYS A 120 16.40 -3.54 3.77
C LYS A 120 16.39 -2.46 4.86
N PHE A 121 15.31 -1.70 4.98
CA PHE A 121 15.11 -0.72 6.05
C PHE A 121 15.02 -1.37 7.44
N ASP A 122 14.45 -2.57 7.55
CA ASP A 122 14.29 -3.29 8.82
C ASP A 122 14.49 -4.79 8.59
N GLU A 123 15.69 -5.32 8.85
CA GLU A 123 16.06 -6.73 8.58
C GLU A 123 15.16 -7.77 9.28
N GLN A 124 14.43 -7.37 10.32
CA GLN A 124 13.50 -8.25 11.03
C GLN A 124 12.10 -8.27 10.41
N ASN A 125 11.87 -7.41 9.41
CA ASN A 125 10.59 -7.21 8.76
C ASN A 125 10.56 -7.92 7.39
N PRO A 126 9.72 -8.95 7.18
CA PRO A 126 9.58 -9.63 5.89
C PRO A 126 9.35 -8.70 4.68
N GLU A 127 8.67 -7.57 4.89
CA GLU A 127 8.43 -6.55 3.87
C GLU A 127 9.65 -5.64 3.69
N PHE A 128 10.25 -5.18 4.78
CA PHE A 128 11.34 -4.18 4.76
C PHE A 128 12.75 -4.76 4.97
N GLY A 129 12.92 -6.09 5.03
CA GLY A 129 14.06 -6.70 5.71
C GLY A 129 14.82 -7.81 5.00
N GLY A 130 14.39 -8.27 3.83
CA GLY A 130 15.25 -9.25 3.14
C GLY A 130 14.72 -9.92 1.89
N LYS A 131 13.42 -9.89 1.63
CA LYS A 131 12.88 -10.33 0.33
C LYS A 131 13.11 -9.19 -0.66
N GLY A 132 14.06 -9.35 -1.59
CA GLY A 132 14.33 -8.33 -2.62
C GLY A 132 13.08 -8.05 -3.47
N LEU A 133 13.05 -6.91 -4.16
CA LEU A 133 11.93 -6.45 -4.99
C LEU A 133 11.26 -7.55 -5.81
N GLU A 134 12.05 -8.49 -6.34
CA GLU A 134 11.61 -9.64 -7.15
C GLU A 134 10.59 -10.54 -6.45
N VAL A 135 10.62 -10.64 -5.12
CA VAL A 135 9.67 -11.46 -4.35
C VAL A 135 8.39 -10.68 -4.03
N LEU A 136 8.48 -9.35 -3.98
CA LEU A 136 7.35 -8.46 -3.72
C LEU A 136 6.56 -8.15 -5.01
N LYS A 137 7.20 -8.21 -6.17
CA LYS A 137 6.57 -8.01 -7.48
C LYS A 137 5.34 -8.90 -7.65
N ASP A 138 4.32 -8.33 -8.29
CA ASP A 138 3.05 -8.98 -8.62
C ASP A 138 2.27 -9.56 -7.44
N THR A 139 2.65 -9.22 -6.21
CA THR A 139 1.93 -9.59 -4.99
C THR A 139 1.75 -8.39 -4.06
N LEU A 140 2.83 -7.90 -3.45
CA LEU A 140 2.81 -6.71 -2.59
C LEU A 140 3.16 -5.43 -3.35
N MET A 141 3.81 -5.52 -4.50
CA MET A 141 4.19 -4.40 -5.35
C MET A 141 3.64 -4.61 -6.76
N LEU A 142 2.51 -3.97 -7.06
CA LEU A 142 1.83 -4.09 -8.35
C LEU A 142 2.26 -2.97 -9.29
N ASN A 143 2.61 -3.31 -10.54
CA ASN A 143 2.90 -2.33 -11.57
C ASN A 143 1.61 -1.67 -12.09
N LYS A 144 1.44 -0.36 -11.90
CA LYS A 144 0.26 0.40 -12.37
C LYS A 144 0.05 0.24 -13.88
N SER A 145 1.12 0.18 -14.67
CA SER A 145 1.07 0.03 -16.14
C SER A 145 0.61 -1.35 -16.61
N GLU A 146 0.61 -2.33 -15.71
CA GLU A 146 0.17 -3.71 -16.00
C GLU A 146 -1.20 -4.03 -15.42
N LEU A 147 -1.82 -3.08 -14.72
CA LEU A 147 -3.19 -3.19 -14.29
C LEU A 147 -4.10 -2.87 -15.48
N TRP A 148 -4.66 -3.89 -16.07
CA TRP A 148 -5.57 -3.83 -17.20
C TRP A 148 -6.98 -4.23 -16.78
N SER A 149 -7.93 -3.94 -17.66
CA SER A 149 -9.34 -4.18 -17.38
C SER A 149 -9.70 -5.66 -17.18
N ASP A 150 -8.94 -6.54 -17.80
CA ASP A 150 -9.14 -7.99 -17.82
C ASP A 150 -8.37 -8.73 -16.72
N ASN A 151 -7.42 -8.08 -16.04
CA ASN A 151 -6.56 -8.75 -15.04
C ASN A 151 -6.57 -8.10 -13.64
N VAL A 152 -7.19 -6.93 -13.48
CA VAL A 152 -7.12 -6.16 -12.22
C VAL A 152 -7.71 -6.92 -11.03
N GLU A 153 -8.81 -7.63 -11.23
CA GLU A 153 -9.45 -8.41 -10.16
C GLU A 153 -8.55 -9.55 -9.70
N GLU A 154 -8.00 -10.32 -10.65
CA GLU A 154 -7.09 -11.43 -10.37
C GLU A 154 -5.84 -10.95 -9.63
N LYS A 155 -5.19 -9.87 -10.09
CA LYS A 155 -4.00 -9.32 -9.42
C LYS A 155 -4.32 -8.90 -7.98
N PHE A 156 -5.49 -8.30 -7.72
CA PHE A 156 -5.87 -7.89 -6.37
C PHE A 156 -6.23 -9.08 -5.47
N GLN A 157 -6.90 -10.09 -6.01
CA GLN A 157 -7.16 -11.34 -5.29
C GLN A 157 -5.86 -12.06 -4.95
N ARG A 158 -4.88 -12.09 -5.86
CA ARG A 158 -3.57 -12.67 -5.61
C ARG A 158 -2.82 -11.94 -4.49
N ALA A 159 -2.82 -10.61 -4.51
CA ALA A 159 -2.25 -9.78 -3.44
C ALA A 159 -2.90 -10.11 -2.08
N HIS A 160 -4.24 -10.18 -2.04
CA HIS A 160 -4.99 -10.57 -0.84
C HIS A 160 -4.61 -11.98 -0.35
N GLN A 161 -4.58 -12.97 -1.25
CA GLN A 161 -4.25 -14.35 -0.93
C GLN A 161 -2.83 -14.48 -0.38
N LYS A 162 -1.88 -13.69 -0.90
CA LYS A 162 -0.49 -13.73 -0.44
C LYS A 162 -0.34 -13.44 1.05
N TRP A 163 -1.12 -12.48 1.57
CA TRP A 163 -1.18 -12.21 3.01
C TRP A 163 -1.65 -13.41 3.83
N GLN A 164 -2.56 -14.22 3.30
CA GLN A 164 -3.06 -15.42 3.96
C GLN A 164 -2.02 -16.55 3.92
N GLU A 165 -1.40 -16.78 2.75
CA GLU A 165 -0.35 -17.79 2.57
C GLU A 165 0.82 -17.59 3.52
N GLU A 166 1.23 -16.34 3.73
CA GLU A 166 2.37 -16.00 4.57
C GLU A 166 2.00 -15.82 6.06
N GLY A 167 0.71 -15.85 6.41
CA GLY A 167 0.24 -15.71 7.80
C GLY A 167 0.65 -14.39 8.46
N TRP A 168 0.71 -13.30 7.68
CA TRP A 168 1.23 -12.02 8.18
C TRP A 168 0.28 -11.31 9.16
N LEU A 169 -1.03 -11.51 9.02
CA LEU A 169 -2.05 -11.00 9.95
C LEU A 169 -2.16 -11.76 11.26
#